data_AF-A0A1M3GZE3-F1
#
_entry.id   AF-A0A1M3GZE3-F1
#
_cell.length_a   1.000
_cell.length_b   1.000
_cell.length_c   1.000
_cell.angle_alpha   90.00
_cell.angle_beta   90.00
_cell.angle_gamma   90.00
#
_symmetry.space_group_name_H-M   'P 1'
#
loop_
_entity.id
_entity.type
_entity.pdbx_description
1 polymer ?
#
loop_
_entity_poly.entity_id
_entity_poly.type
_entity_poly.pdbx_seq_one_letter_code
_entity_poly.pdbx_strand_id
1 'polypeptide(L)' 'MPYKNISNLPDSVKHALPKHAQEIYAAAFNHAWEEYKNSSKREGQESREEAAHKVAWAAVKKKYTKSGETWKEK' A
#
# COMPACT_ATOMS: atom_id res chain seq x y z
N MET A 1 -6.61 -6.36 -7.12
CA MET A 1 -7.30 -5.31 -7.92
C MET A 1 -6.90 -3.94 -7.40
N PRO A 2 -6.82 -2.87 -8.24
CA PRO A 2 -6.51 -1.52 -7.77
C PRO A 2 -7.64 -0.98 -6.88
N TYR A 3 -7.26 -0.27 -5.82
CA TYR A 3 -8.21 0.33 -4.89
C TYR A 3 -8.74 1.65 -5.45
N LYS A 4 -10.04 1.69 -5.78
CA LYS A 4 -10.70 2.94 -6.24
C LYS A 4 -10.86 3.98 -5.13
N ASN A 5 -11.02 3.50 -3.89
CA ASN A 5 -11.24 4.35 -2.72
C ASN A 5 -10.55 3.73 -1.50
N ILE A 6 -10.15 4.60 -0.56
CA ILE A 6 -9.60 4.19 0.74
C ILE A 6 -10.54 3.26 1.54
N SER A 7 -11.86 3.35 1.32
CA SER A 7 -12.84 2.47 1.96
C SER A 7 -12.74 1.01 1.50
N ASN A 8 -12.15 0.75 0.32
CA ASN A 8 -11.93 -0.61 -0.20
C ASN A 8 -10.67 -1.26 0.38
N LEU A 9 -9.88 -0.52 1.18
CA LEU A 9 -8.70 -1.08 1.83
C LEU A 9 -9.10 -2.12 2.88
N PRO A 10 -8.21 -3.06 3.22
CA PRO A 10 -8.44 -4.02 4.30
C PRO A 10 -8.73 -3.29 5.62
N ASP A 11 -9.64 -3.83 6.44
CA ASP A 11 -10.00 -3.22 7.73
C ASP A 11 -8.81 -3.04 8.67
N SER A 12 -7.83 -3.95 8.61
CA SER A 12 -6.58 -3.81 9.36
C SER A 12 -5.78 -2.56 8.96
N VAL A 13 -5.79 -2.19 7.68
CA VAL A 13 -5.16 -0.96 7.15
C VAL A 13 -5.99 0.25 7.57
N LYS A 14 -7.32 0.20 7.41
CA LYS A 14 -8.22 1.30 7.76
C LYS A 14 -8.20 1.65 9.25
N HIS A 15 -8.11 0.65 10.13
CA HIS A 15 -8.04 0.84 11.58
C HIS A 15 -6.66 1.28 12.06
N ALA A 16 -5.58 0.79 11.43
CA ALA A 16 -4.22 1.14 11.86
C ALA A 16 -3.77 2.52 11.36
N LEU A 17 -4.28 2.96 10.21
CA LEU A 17 -3.77 4.13 9.49
C LEU A 17 -4.78 5.28 9.49
N PRO A 18 -4.32 6.53 9.73
CA PRO A 18 -5.17 7.70 9.56
C PRO A 18 -5.57 7.87 8.09
N LYS A 19 -6.66 8.61 7.84
CA LYS A 19 -7.26 8.81 6.51
C LYS A 19 -6.24 9.18 5.42
N HIS A 20 -5.33 10.10 5.72
CA HIS A 20 -4.31 10.53 4.77
C HIS A 20 -3.29 9.42 4.42
N ALA A 21 -2.92 8.58 5.39
CA ALA A 21 -2.05 7.45 5.15
C ALA A 21 -2.74 6.36 4.31
N GLN A 22 -4.05 6.18 4.47
CA GLN A 22 -4.85 5.30 3.62
C GLN A 22 -4.83 5.76 2.16
N GLU A 23 -4.92 7.07 1.91
CA GLU A 23 -4.85 7.64 0.56
C GLU A 23 -3.50 7.35 -0.10
N ILE A 24 -2.41 7.56 0.64
CA ILE A 24 -1.05 7.24 0.18
C ILE A 24 -0.93 5.75 -0.13
N TYR A 25 -1.47 4.90 0.74
CA TYR A 25 -1.45 3.45 0.53
C TYR A 25 -2.16 3.06 -0.77
N ALA A 26 -3.40 3.53 -0.97
CA ALA A 26 -4.18 3.23 -2.16
C ALA A 26 -3.51 3.75 -3.44
N ALA A 27 -2.98 4.98 -3.42
CA ALA A 27 -2.26 5.57 -4.54
C ALA A 27 -0.99 4.78 -4.90
N ALA A 28 -0.17 4.46 -3.90
CA ALA A 28 1.06 3.69 -4.10
C ALA A 28 0.77 2.25 -4.57
N PHE A 29 -0.27 1.62 -4.04
CA PHE A 29 -0.73 0.31 -4.49
C PHE A 29 -1.14 0.35 -5.96
N ASN A 30 -1.96 1.33 -6.35
CA ASN A 30 -2.43 1.46 -7.73
C ASN A 30 -1.28 1.69 -8.70
N HIS A 31 -0.34 2.57 -8.33
CA HIS A 31 0.86 2.82 -9.13
C HIS A 31 1.69 1.55 -9.30
N ALA A 32 1.99 0.85 -8.20
CA ALA A 32 2.74 -0.41 -8.24
C ALA A 32 1.99 -1.49 -9.03
N TRP A 33 0.66 -1.57 -8.86
CA TRP A 33 -0.18 -2.49 -9.62
C TRP A 33 -0.02 -2.22 -11.12
N GLU A 34 -0.12 -0.98 -11.58
CA GLU A 34 0.08 -0.64 -13.00
C GLU A 34 1.51 -0.95 -13.48
N GLU A 35 2.52 -0.65 -12.67
CA GLU A 35 3.93 -0.91 -12.98
C GLU A 35 4.22 -2.41 -13.15
N TYR A 36 3.66 -3.25 -12.29
CA TYR A 36 3.77 -4.72 -12.36
C TYR A 36 2.77 -5.38 -13.32
N LYS A 37 2.02 -4.59 -14.13
CA LYS A 37 1.16 -5.12 -15.20
C LYS A 37 1.96 -5.85 -16.27
N ASN A 38 3.17 -5.39 -16.56
CA ASN A 38 4.11 -6.04 -17.46
C ASN A 38 4.99 -7.00 -16.67
N SER A 39 4.70 -8.30 -16.78
CA SER A 39 5.32 -9.37 -16.01
C SER A 39 6.85 -9.44 -16.10
N SER A 40 7.48 -8.84 -17.12
CA SER A 40 8.94 -8.80 -17.27
C SER A 40 9.68 -7.96 -16.22
N LYS A 41 8.99 -7.17 -15.39
CA LYS A 41 9.61 -6.43 -14.28
C LYS A 41 9.44 -7.09 -12.90
N ARG A 42 8.83 -8.27 -12.83
CA ARG A 42 8.67 -9.00 -11.56
C ARG A 42 9.89 -9.87 -11.31
N GLU A 43 10.71 -9.49 -10.34
CA GLU A 43 11.74 -10.38 -9.80
C GLU A 43 11.07 -11.39 -8.85
N GLY A 44 10.93 -12.64 -9.29
CA GLY A 44 10.48 -13.76 -8.46
C GLY A 44 9.08 -14.32 -8.76
N GLN A 45 8.66 -15.29 -7.94
CA GLN A 45 7.34 -15.94 -8.02
C GLN A 45 6.21 -15.14 -7.33
N GLU A 46 6.49 -13.95 -6.81
CA GLU A 46 5.48 -13.19 -6.05
C GLU A 46 4.34 -12.67 -6.94
N SER A 47 3.13 -12.76 -6.40
CA SER A 47 1.96 -12.24 -7.10
C SER A 47 2.07 -10.73 -7.25
N ARG A 48 1.57 -10.20 -8.38
CA ARG A 48 1.46 -8.75 -8.64
C ARG A 48 0.84 -7.99 -7.46
N GLU A 49 -0.11 -8.64 -6.80
CA GLU A 49 -0.81 -8.11 -5.64
C GLU A 49 0.10 -7.99 -4.42
N GLU A 50 0.90 -9.02 -4.11
CA GLU A 50 1.85 -9.01 -3.00
C GLU A 50 2.92 -7.95 -3.19
N ALA A 51 3.48 -7.83 -4.39
CA ALA A 51 4.45 -6.79 -4.73
C ALA A 51 3.86 -5.39 -4.55
N ALA A 52 2.64 -5.17 -5.05
CA ALA A 52 1.94 -3.89 -4.89
C ALA A 52 1.64 -3.57 -3.42
N HIS A 53 1.26 -4.56 -2.61
CA HIS A 53 1.07 -4.41 -1.17
C HIS A 53 2.37 -4.00 -0.44
N LYS A 54 3.51 -4.60 -0.80
CA LYS A 54 4.82 -4.22 -0.25
C LYS A 54 5.16 -2.77 -0.58
N VAL A 55 5.00 -2.35 -1.83
CA VAL A 55 5.27 -0.97 -2.26
C VAL A 55 4.35 0.02 -1.54
N ALA A 56 3.07 -0.30 -1.41
CA ALA A 56 2.12 0.52 -0.68
C ALA A 56 2.50 0.72 0.79
N TRP A 57 2.89 -0.37 1.47
CA TRP A 57 3.40 -0.29 2.85
C TRP A 57 4.71 0.48 2.95
N ALA A 58 5.60 0.39 1.97
CA ALA A 58 6.84 1.16 1.94
C ALA A 58 6.56 2.67 1.79
N ALA A 59 5.60 3.05 0.95
CA ALA A 59 5.18 4.44 0.78
C ALA A 59 4.60 5.03 2.08
N VAL A 60 3.74 4.26 2.76
CA VAL A 60 3.23 4.63 4.09
C VAL A 60 4.37 4.76 5.09
N LYS A 61 5.28 3.78 5.20
CA LYS A 61 6.44 3.82 6.10
C LYS A 61 7.37 5.01 5.89
N LYS A 62 7.39 5.56 4.67
CA LYS A 62 8.21 6.73 4.33
C LYS A 62 7.66 8.03 4.94
N LYS A 63 6.34 8.12 5.10
CA LYS A 63 5.62 9.30 5.63
C LYS A 63 5.15 9.10 7.07
N TYR A 64 4.93 7.86 7.48
CA TYR A 64 4.39 7.46 8.77
C TYR A 64 5.33 6.47 9.45
N THR A 65 5.56 6.65 10.73
CA THR A 65 6.26 5.72 11.61
C THR A 65 5.24 4.92 12.41
N LYS A 66 5.42 3.60 12.48
CA LYS A 66 4.64 2.75 13.37
C LYS A 66 5.05 3.01 14.82
N SER A 67 4.11 3.48 15.63
CA SER A 67 4.23 3.74 17.07
C SER A 67 3.23 2.84 17.81
N GLY A 68 3.69 1.67 18.25
CA GLY A 68 2.84 0.64 18.84
C GLY A 68 1.86 0.05 17.82
N GLU A 69 0.57 0.14 18.12
CA GLU A 69 -0.53 -0.29 17.24
C GLU A 69 -0.98 0.78 16.25
N THR A 70 -0.47 2.01 16.38
CA THR A 70 -0.88 3.16 15.56
C THR A 70 0.23 3.63 14.66
N TRP A 71 -0.14 4.25 13.53
CA TRP A 71 0.81 4.92 12.65
C TRP A 71 0.75 6.43 12.87
N LYS A 72 1.90 7.03 13.17
CA LYS A 72 2.04 8.47 13.37
C LYS A 72 2.81 9.09 12.21
N GLU A 73 2.38 10.25 11.76
CA GLU A 73 3.16 11.09 10.84
C GLU A 73 4.57 11.28 11.41
N LYS A 74 5.57 11.15 10.53
CA LYS A 74 6.98 11.28 10.90
C LYS A 74 7.38 12.74 11.07
#